data_AF-A0A6A4X1F2-F1
#
_entry.id   AF-A0A6A4X1F2-F1
#
_cell.length_a   1.000
_cell.length_b   1.000
_cell.length_c   1.000
_cell.angle_alpha   90.00
_cell.angle_beta   90.00
_cell.angle_gamma   90.00
#
_symmetry.space_group_name_H-M   'P 1'
#
loop_
_entity.id
_entity.type
_entity.pdbx_description
1 polymer ?
#
loop_
_entity_poly.entity_id
_entity_poly.type
_entity_poly.pdbx_seq_one_letter_code
_entity_poly.pdbx_strand_id
1 'polypeptide(L)'
;MDVVTEDISGFFDLNISSSTQSDTTLQNVLDRAAMLGYNTVAVNVTADLDKLETVTSKKKKMRKAAPSAEEAAALTDGFPDPGAITFTAPVCPRTGRRMRVLKRVTLEFTGQGDLSRIGRSTNLKKFDLLAVQPTTQAAFNVACQTLSVDIICVDPASFRGFMLNRKLAGLAARRGVVIELVYAPALSAGSVRRQLLLTALTLTNITIGKNMIVSSGATHEHQLRGPHDVPYVAELMGLSPAAAKASVSTLAKSTVIHAVGRNRTGFCMAQLLPDSGESRSGSAGVTPAKKRKTAAC
;
A
#
# COMPACT_ATOMS: atom_id res chain seq x y z
N MET A 1 -14.46 14.44 10.50
CA MET A 1 -13.64 15.31 11.38
C MET A 1 -12.26 14.71 11.47
N ASP A 2 -11.29 15.47 10.98
CA ASP A 2 -9.84 15.49 11.21
C ASP A 2 -9.02 14.18 11.32
N VAL A 3 -8.76 13.55 10.16
CA VAL A 3 -7.70 12.53 10.02
C VAL A 3 -6.29 13.11 10.19
N VAL A 4 -6.12 14.43 10.05
CA VAL A 4 -4.80 15.10 9.97
C VAL A 4 -4.32 15.70 11.30
N THR A 5 -5.16 15.82 12.32
CA THR A 5 -4.78 16.42 13.61
C THR A 5 -4.56 15.41 14.75
N GLU A 6 -4.99 14.16 14.60
CA GLU A 6 -4.58 13.10 15.53
C GLU A 6 -3.19 12.60 15.17
N ASP A 7 -2.29 12.50 16.16
CA ASP A 7 -0.95 11.95 16.03
C ASP A 7 -1.00 10.50 15.53
N ILE A 8 -0.99 10.32 14.21
CA ILE A 8 -0.84 9.01 13.57
C ILE A 8 0.57 8.52 13.92
N SER A 9 0.68 7.75 14.99
CA SER A 9 1.94 7.31 15.57
C SER A 9 1.80 5.87 16.08
N GLY A 10 2.92 5.14 16.07
CA GLY A 10 2.97 3.75 16.48
C GLY A 10 3.18 2.79 15.32
N PHE A 11 2.62 1.58 15.45
CA PHE A 11 2.82 0.49 14.50
C PHE A 11 1.60 0.26 13.62
N PHE A 12 1.88 -0.10 12.37
CA PHE A 12 0.89 -0.23 11.30
C PHE A 12 0.92 -1.63 10.71
N ASP A 13 -0.26 -2.18 10.41
CA ASP A 13 -0.41 -3.27 9.46
C ASP A 13 -1.40 -2.86 8.38
N LEU A 14 -0.93 -2.65 7.16
CA LEU A 14 -1.74 -2.07 6.10
C LEU A 14 -2.47 -3.12 5.24
N ASN A 15 -2.48 -4.39 5.65
CA ASN A 15 -3.11 -5.44 4.86
C ASN A 15 -3.63 -6.60 5.70
N ILE A 16 -4.88 -6.52 6.14
CA ILE A 16 -5.62 -7.66 6.69
C ILE A 16 -6.70 -8.05 5.70
N SER A 17 -6.66 -9.27 5.18
CA SER A 17 -7.55 -9.68 4.09
C SER A 17 -8.98 -9.95 4.60
N SER A 18 -9.99 -9.29 4.03
CA SER A 18 -11.41 -9.56 4.34
C SER A 18 -12.12 -10.43 3.31
N SER A 19 -11.54 -10.66 2.13
CA SER A 19 -12.24 -11.25 0.98
C SER A 19 -12.61 -12.73 1.13
N THR A 20 -12.08 -13.41 2.15
CA THR A 20 -12.31 -14.85 2.39
C THR A 20 -12.93 -15.16 3.75
N GLN A 21 -13.30 -14.13 4.52
CA GLN A 21 -13.66 -14.30 5.93
C GLN A 21 -15.14 -14.06 6.20
N SER A 22 -15.69 -14.80 7.17
CA SER A 22 -16.91 -14.39 7.87
C SER A 22 -16.62 -13.14 8.72
N ASP A 23 -17.62 -12.30 8.95
CA ASP A 23 -17.50 -11.11 9.80
C ASP A 23 -16.91 -11.42 11.19
N THR A 24 -17.20 -12.61 11.72
CA THR A 24 -16.66 -13.12 12.98
C THR A 24 -15.15 -13.36 12.93
N THR A 25 -14.65 -13.98 11.87
CA THR A 25 -13.21 -14.25 11.72
C THR A 25 -12.44 -12.94 11.60
N LEU A 26 -12.99 -11.99 10.82
CA LEU A 26 -12.38 -10.68 10.64
C LEU A 26 -12.29 -9.93 11.98
N GLN A 27 -13.37 -9.96 12.77
CA GLN A 27 -13.38 -9.35 14.10
C GLN A 27 -12.31 -9.96 15.01
N ASN A 28 -12.18 -11.29 15.04
CA ASN A 28 -11.16 -11.92 15.87
C ASN A 28 -9.73 -11.53 15.44
N VAL A 29 -9.48 -11.41 14.14
CA VAL A 29 -8.19 -10.96 13.61
C VAL A 29 -7.89 -9.52 14.06
N LEU A 30 -8.89 -8.64 14.02
CA LEU A 30 -8.76 -7.26 14.52
C LEU A 30 -8.52 -7.22 16.04
N ASP A 31 -9.25 -8.02 16.81
CA ASP A 31 -9.06 -8.13 18.26
C ASP A 31 -7.64 -8.64 18.58
N ARG A 32 -7.15 -9.62 17.81
CA ARG A 32 -5.78 -10.12 17.92
C ARG A 32 -4.75 -9.05 17.58
N ALA A 33 -4.96 -8.26 16.53
CA ALA A 33 -4.07 -7.15 16.19
C ALA A 33 -4.01 -6.09 17.32
N ALA A 34 -5.15 -5.78 17.94
CA ALA A 34 -5.20 -4.88 19.10
C ALA A 34 -4.48 -5.45 20.33
N MET A 35 -4.58 -6.75 20.57
CA MET A 35 -3.82 -7.45 21.63
C MET A 35 -2.31 -7.42 21.39
N LEU A 36 -1.87 -7.58 20.14
CA LEU A 36 -0.46 -7.51 19.77
C LEU A 36 0.12 -6.09 19.87
N GLY A 37 -0.74 -5.06 19.90
CA GLY A 37 -0.35 -3.67 20.10
C GLY A 37 -0.20 -2.87 18.81
N TYR A 38 -0.89 -3.26 17.72
CA TYR A 38 -1.02 -2.40 16.54
C TYR A 38 -1.89 -1.17 16.85
N ASN A 39 -1.50 -0.01 16.33
CA ASN A 39 -2.22 1.24 16.52
C ASN A 39 -3.20 1.50 15.38
N THR A 40 -2.74 1.23 14.15
CA THR A 40 -3.52 1.42 12.93
C THR A 40 -3.43 0.16 12.07
N VAL A 41 -4.57 -0.31 11.61
CA VAL A 41 -4.69 -1.49 10.77
C VAL A 41 -5.53 -1.14 9.54
N ALA A 42 -5.26 -1.75 8.38
CA ALA A 42 -6.12 -1.62 7.22
C ALA A 42 -6.74 -2.96 6.81
N VAL A 43 -8.06 -2.97 6.65
CA VAL A 43 -8.83 -4.11 6.14
C VAL A 43 -8.89 -4.02 4.62
N ASN A 44 -8.38 -5.05 3.95
CA ASN A 44 -8.17 -5.12 2.52
C ASN A 44 -9.24 -5.97 1.82
N VAL A 45 -9.91 -5.39 0.83
CA VAL A 45 -10.74 -6.11 -0.13
C VAL A 45 -9.99 -6.27 -1.44
N THR A 46 -9.81 -7.51 -1.88
CA THR A 46 -9.23 -7.83 -3.20
C THR A 46 -10.32 -7.84 -4.26
N ALA A 47 -10.15 -7.07 -5.33
CA ALA A 47 -11.07 -7.06 -6.46
C ALA A 47 -10.33 -7.38 -7.77
N ASP A 48 -10.86 -8.36 -8.49
CA ASP A 48 -10.35 -8.79 -9.79
C ASP A 48 -11.06 -8.01 -10.90
N LEU A 49 -10.31 -7.18 -11.62
CA LEU A 49 -10.83 -6.28 -12.66
C LEU A 49 -11.42 -7.02 -13.86
N ASP A 50 -10.96 -8.25 -14.13
CA ASP A 50 -11.43 -9.07 -15.25
C ASP A 50 -12.78 -9.73 -14.90
N LYS A 51 -12.99 -10.08 -13.63
CA LYS A 51 -14.26 -10.64 -13.12
C LYS A 51 -15.32 -9.59 -12.81
N LEU A 52 -14.91 -8.34 -12.66
CA LEU A 52 -15.80 -7.20 -12.48
C LEU A 52 -16.59 -6.93 -13.77
N GLU A 53 -17.80 -7.46 -13.86
CA GLU A 53 -18.70 -7.23 -14.99
C GLU A 53 -18.89 -5.73 -15.25
N THR A 54 -18.54 -5.28 -16.46
CA THR A 54 -18.85 -3.92 -16.90
C THR A 54 -20.36 -3.73 -16.99
N VAL A 55 -20.86 -2.60 -16.49
CA VAL A 55 -22.28 -2.21 -16.45
C VAL A 55 -22.99 -2.37 -17.82
N THR A 56 -22.23 -2.26 -18.91
CA THR A 56 -22.70 -2.47 -20.29
C THR A 56 -23.25 -3.88 -20.54
N SER A 57 -22.68 -4.89 -19.87
CA SER A 57 -23.02 -6.32 -20.05
C SER A 57 -24.31 -6.68 -19.30
N LYS A 58 -24.50 -6.15 -18.08
CA LYS A 58 -25.76 -6.28 -17.32
C LYS A 58 -26.90 -5.49 -17.96
N LYS A 59 -26.65 -4.29 -18.51
CA LYS A 59 -27.67 -3.49 -19.21
C LYS A 59 -28.22 -4.20 -20.47
N LYS A 60 -27.38 -5.02 -21.14
CA LYS A 60 -27.81 -5.88 -22.26
C LYS A 60 -28.63 -7.10 -21.81
N LYS A 61 -28.39 -7.61 -20.59
CA LYS A 61 -29.10 -8.76 -19.98
C LYS A 61 -30.40 -8.37 -19.25
N MET A 62 -30.50 -7.14 -18.73
CA MET A 62 -31.62 -6.63 -17.92
C MET A 62 -32.69 -5.81 -18.67
N ARG A 63 -32.86 -5.96 -19.99
CA ARG A 63 -34.00 -5.32 -20.72
C ARG A 63 -35.41 -5.83 -20.29
N LYS A 64 -35.55 -6.49 -19.13
CA LYS A 64 -36.82 -7.06 -18.64
C LYS A 64 -37.30 -6.63 -17.24
N ALA A 65 -36.61 -5.75 -16.51
CA ALA A 65 -37.18 -5.14 -15.30
C ALA A 65 -36.49 -3.81 -14.94
N ALA A 66 -37.27 -2.81 -14.54
CA ALA A 66 -36.77 -1.51 -14.08
C ALA A 66 -36.24 -1.63 -12.64
N PRO A 67 -34.98 -1.23 -12.34
CA PRO A 67 -34.45 -1.32 -10.99
C PRO A 67 -34.81 -0.09 -10.15
N SER A 68 -34.82 -0.27 -8.83
CA SER A 68 -35.07 0.76 -7.83
C SER A 68 -33.87 1.72 -7.68
N ALA A 69 -34.08 2.91 -7.08
CA ALA A 69 -33.11 4.00 -7.06
C ALA A 69 -31.80 3.70 -6.30
N GLU A 70 -31.83 2.80 -5.30
CA GLU A 70 -30.64 2.37 -4.56
C GLU A 70 -29.83 1.32 -5.34
N GLU A 71 -30.51 0.42 -6.06
CA GLU A 71 -29.86 -0.55 -6.94
C GLU A 71 -29.15 0.14 -8.10
N ALA A 72 -29.68 1.25 -8.61
CA ALA A 72 -29.07 2.04 -9.68
C ALA A 72 -27.71 2.64 -9.29
N ALA A 73 -27.49 3.02 -8.03
CA ALA A 73 -26.22 3.57 -7.57
C ALA A 73 -25.16 2.47 -7.40
N ALA A 74 -25.53 1.31 -6.82
CA ALA A 74 -24.67 0.14 -6.70
C ALA A 74 -24.33 -0.50 -8.07
N LEU A 75 -25.17 -0.32 -9.09
CA LEU A 75 -24.97 -0.85 -10.44
C LEU A 75 -24.01 -0.04 -11.33
N THR A 76 -23.54 1.14 -10.91
CA THR A 76 -22.88 2.08 -11.85
C THR A 76 -21.37 1.91 -12.01
N ASP A 77 -20.68 1.30 -11.05
CA ASP A 77 -19.22 1.34 -11.00
C ASP A 77 -18.55 -0.05 -11.06
N GLY A 78 -19.28 -1.11 -10.71
CA GLY A 78 -18.77 -2.48 -10.62
C GLY A 78 -17.89 -2.72 -9.38
N PHE A 79 -17.10 -1.75 -8.93
CA PHE A 79 -16.18 -1.88 -7.79
C PHE A 79 -16.88 -2.12 -6.43
N PRO A 80 -16.24 -2.85 -5.49
CA PRO A 80 -16.80 -3.12 -4.17
C PRO A 80 -17.05 -1.82 -3.40
N ASP A 81 -18.20 -1.72 -2.72
CA ASP A 81 -18.52 -0.57 -1.89
C ASP A 81 -17.88 -0.75 -0.50
N PRO A 82 -17.13 0.24 0.03
CA PRO A 82 -16.55 0.14 1.36
C PRO A 82 -17.61 0.05 2.47
N GLY A 83 -18.86 0.46 2.22
CA GLY A 83 -19.97 0.33 3.17
C GLY A 83 -20.31 -1.12 3.52
N ALA A 84 -20.04 -2.07 2.62
CA ALA A 84 -20.30 -3.49 2.85
C ALA A 84 -19.37 -4.13 3.90
N ILE A 85 -18.23 -3.48 4.21
CA ILE A 85 -17.31 -3.96 5.24
C ILE A 85 -17.73 -3.39 6.59
N THR A 86 -18.33 -4.24 7.41
CA THR A 86 -18.70 -3.96 8.79
C THR A 86 -17.71 -4.59 9.76
N PHE A 87 -17.20 -3.78 10.69
CA PHE A 87 -16.33 -4.24 11.78
C PHE A 87 -16.53 -3.33 12.99
N THR A 88 -16.21 -3.85 14.17
CA THR A 88 -16.14 -3.06 15.41
C THR A 88 -14.69 -2.77 15.71
N ALA A 89 -14.32 -1.48 15.77
CA ALA A 89 -12.95 -1.08 16.07
C ALA A 89 -12.57 -1.51 17.51
N PRO A 90 -11.61 -2.44 17.67
CA PRO A 90 -11.25 -2.98 18.97
C PRO A 90 -10.49 -1.97 19.83
N VAL A 91 -10.58 -2.13 21.14
CA VAL A 91 -9.82 -1.35 22.11
C VAL A 91 -8.53 -2.10 22.43
N CYS A 92 -7.38 -1.44 22.29
CA CYS A 92 -6.09 -2.03 22.66
C CYS A 92 -6.02 -2.18 24.19
N PRO A 93 -5.90 -3.40 24.74
CA PRO A 93 -5.91 -3.61 26.19
C PRO A 93 -4.75 -2.90 26.91
N ARG A 94 -3.60 -2.77 26.24
CA ARG A 94 -2.38 -2.19 26.81
C ARG A 94 -2.43 -0.66 26.94
N THR A 95 -3.14 0.00 26.04
CA THR A 95 -3.17 1.48 25.97
C THR A 95 -4.54 2.06 26.32
N GLY A 96 -5.58 1.23 26.38
CA GLY A 96 -6.98 1.67 26.54
C GLY A 96 -7.52 2.48 25.35
N ARG A 97 -6.71 2.70 24.30
CA ARG A 97 -7.10 3.47 23.12
C ARG A 97 -7.75 2.56 22.07
N ARG A 98 -8.73 3.11 21.35
CA ARG A 98 -9.32 2.42 20.20
C ARG A 98 -8.30 2.33 19.06
N MET A 99 -8.15 1.13 18.51
CA MET A 99 -7.32 0.89 17.33
C MET A 99 -7.99 1.53 16.11
N ARG A 100 -7.21 2.26 15.30
CA ARG A 100 -7.71 2.85 14.07
C ARG A 100 -7.78 1.79 12.98
N VAL A 101 -8.94 1.62 12.35
CA VAL A 101 -9.13 0.66 11.27
C VAL A 101 -9.47 1.40 9.98
N LEU A 102 -8.62 1.27 8.97
CA LEU A 102 -8.73 1.86 7.65
C LEU A 102 -9.34 0.86 6.66
N LYS A 103 -10.04 1.37 5.65
CA LYS A 103 -10.55 0.55 4.55
C LYS A 103 -9.62 0.64 3.35
N ARG A 104 -9.14 -0.51 2.89
CA ARG A 104 -8.22 -0.65 1.77
C ARG A 104 -8.85 -1.51 0.67
N VAL A 105 -8.53 -1.19 -0.58
CA VAL A 105 -8.83 -2.02 -1.73
C VAL A 105 -7.55 -2.36 -2.50
N THR A 106 -7.37 -3.64 -2.86
CA THR A 106 -6.32 -4.11 -3.78
C THR A 106 -6.96 -4.54 -5.09
N LEU A 107 -6.54 -3.90 -6.19
CA LEU A 107 -7.01 -4.23 -7.54
C LEU A 107 -5.99 -5.10 -8.27
N GLU A 108 -6.40 -6.25 -8.78
CA GLU A 108 -5.58 -7.04 -9.69
C GLU A 108 -5.55 -6.33 -11.06
N PHE A 109 -4.37 -5.81 -11.46
CA PHE A 109 -4.22 -4.91 -12.59
C PHE A 109 -3.48 -5.58 -13.74
N THR A 110 -4.14 -5.70 -14.88
CA THR A 110 -3.62 -6.41 -16.07
C THR A 110 -3.09 -5.48 -17.15
N GLY A 111 -3.67 -4.28 -17.34
CA GLY A 111 -3.20 -3.34 -18.36
C GLY A 111 -3.89 -1.98 -18.42
N GLN A 112 -3.51 -1.17 -19.42
CA GLN A 112 -3.95 0.23 -19.53
C GLN A 112 -5.46 0.42 -19.76
N GLY A 113 -6.18 -0.61 -20.24
CA GLY A 113 -7.63 -0.53 -20.48
C GLY A 113 -8.42 -0.19 -19.21
N ASP A 114 -7.94 -0.62 -18.04
CA ASP A 114 -8.63 -0.41 -16.77
C ASP A 114 -8.42 0.97 -16.16
N LEU A 115 -7.44 1.76 -16.63
CA LEU A 115 -7.16 3.09 -16.09
C LEU A 115 -8.38 4.00 -16.11
N SER A 116 -9.13 3.92 -17.21
CA SER A 116 -10.34 4.71 -17.40
C SER A 116 -11.48 4.29 -16.47
N ARG A 117 -11.54 2.99 -16.10
CA ARG A 117 -12.51 2.46 -15.13
C ARG A 117 -12.15 2.91 -13.73
N ILE A 118 -10.88 2.73 -13.35
CA ILE A 118 -10.35 3.13 -12.03
C ILE A 118 -10.55 4.63 -11.79
N GLY A 119 -10.22 5.49 -12.76
CA GLY A 119 -10.34 6.94 -12.61
C GLY A 119 -11.78 7.48 -12.53
N ARG A 120 -12.74 6.81 -13.18
CA ARG A 120 -14.16 7.18 -13.14
C ARG A 120 -14.87 6.71 -11.87
N SER A 121 -14.29 5.72 -11.19
CA SER A 121 -14.96 5.11 -10.06
C SER A 121 -15.17 6.08 -8.88
N THR A 122 -16.36 6.03 -8.34
CA THR A 122 -16.74 6.76 -7.12
C THR A 122 -16.50 5.89 -5.89
N ASN A 123 -16.65 4.56 -6.02
CA ASN A 123 -16.43 3.64 -4.91
C ASN A 123 -14.95 3.59 -4.50
N LEU A 124 -14.01 3.60 -5.44
CA LEU A 124 -12.58 3.61 -5.09
C LEU A 124 -12.14 4.88 -4.35
N LYS A 125 -12.80 6.02 -4.60
CA LYS A 125 -12.51 7.30 -3.92
C LYS A 125 -12.97 7.31 -2.45
N LYS A 126 -13.88 6.41 -2.08
CA LYS A 126 -14.36 6.25 -0.70
C LYS A 126 -13.42 5.42 0.18
N PHE A 127 -12.50 4.64 -0.42
CA PHE A 127 -11.51 3.89 0.34
C PHE A 127 -10.40 4.81 0.87
N ASP A 128 -9.89 4.47 2.06
CA ASP A 128 -8.78 5.19 2.68
C ASP A 128 -7.49 4.91 1.93
N LEU A 129 -7.24 3.64 1.57
CA LEU A 129 -6.02 3.19 0.89
C LEU A 129 -6.35 2.49 -0.44
N LEU A 130 -5.59 2.81 -1.48
CA LEU A 130 -5.71 2.19 -2.79
C LEU A 130 -4.41 1.48 -3.17
N ALA A 131 -4.50 0.17 -3.34
CA ALA A 131 -3.40 -0.69 -3.71
C ALA A 131 -3.67 -1.38 -5.05
N VAL A 132 -2.60 -1.71 -5.78
CA VAL A 132 -2.67 -2.49 -7.02
C VAL A 132 -1.73 -3.67 -6.98
N GLN A 133 -2.18 -4.79 -7.54
CA GLN A 133 -1.41 -6.00 -7.76
C GLN A 133 -1.21 -6.18 -9.26
N PRO A 134 -0.09 -5.71 -9.84
CA PRO A 134 0.16 -5.83 -11.27
C PRO A 134 0.46 -7.29 -11.63
N THR A 135 -0.18 -7.79 -12.69
CA THR A 135 0.02 -9.17 -13.19
C THR A 135 0.93 -9.23 -14.41
N THR A 136 1.09 -8.12 -15.14
CA THR A 136 1.90 -8.01 -16.35
C THR A 136 2.99 -6.94 -16.20
N GLN A 137 4.06 -7.03 -17.02
CA GLN A 137 5.09 -6.00 -17.07
C GLN A 137 4.52 -4.62 -17.45
N ALA A 138 3.59 -4.58 -18.39
CA ALA A 138 2.95 -3.34 -18.83
C ALA A 138 2.14 -2.70 -17.70
N ALA A 139 1.39 -3.50 -16.95
CA ALA A 139 0.68 -3.07 -15.76
C ALA A 139 1.63 -2.49 -14.70
N PHE A 140 2.75 -3.16 -14.43
CA PHE A 140 3.75 -2.67 -13.47
C PHE A 140 4.34 -1.32 -13.89
N ASN A 141 4.70 -1.16 -15.18
CA ASN A 141 5.24 0.11 -15.69
C ASN A 141 4.27 1.27 -15.47
N VAL A 142 2.99 1.05 -15.79
CA VAL A 142 1.92 2.03 -15.65
C VAL A 142 1.63 2.35 -14.18
N ALA A 143 1.63 1.33 -13.30
CA ALA A 143 1.47 1.50 -11.87
C ALA A 143 2.55 2.43 -11.30
N CYS A 144 3.81 2.25 -11.71
CA CYS A 144 4.92 3.09 -11.26
C CYS A 144 4.88 4.52 -11.84
N GLN A 145 4.41 4.71 -13.07
CA GLN A 145 4.53 5.98 -13.79
C GLN A 145 3.33 6.92 -13.64
N THR A 146 2.10 6.42 -13.87
CA THR A 146 0.93 7.29 -14.10
C THR A 146 -0.23 7.02 -13.16
N LEU A 147 -0.40 5.78 -12.70
CA LEU A 147 -1.59 5.38 -11.94
C LEU A 147 -1.59 5.97 -10.53
N SER A 148 -2.66 6.66 -10.14
CA SER A 148 -2.84 7.28 -8.82
C SER A 148 -3.18 6.24 -7.75
N VAL A 149 -2.16 5.52 -7.27
CA VAL A 149 -2.24 4.50 -6.21
C VAL A 149 -1.34 4.88 -5.05
N ASP A 150 -1.58 4.29 -3.88
CA ASP A 150 -0.77 4.47 -2.69
C ASP A 150 0.27 3.35 -2.54
N ILE A 151 -0.13 2.12 -2.90
CA ILE A 151 0.65 0.90 -2.67
C ILE A 151 0.70 0.04 -3.96
N ILE A 152 1.88 -0.47 -4.30
CA ILE A 152 2.05 -1.53 -5.30
C ILE A 152 2.35 -2.82 -4.55
N CYS A 153 1.38 -3.73 -4.52
CA CYS A 153 1.50 -5.03 -3.88
C CYS A 153 2.17 -6.03 -4.81
N VAL A 154 3.25 -6.65 -4.33
CA VAL A 154 3.90 -7.77 -5.02
C VAL A 154 3.58 -9.04 -4.24
N ASP A 155 2.55 -9.75 -4.69
CA ASP A 155 2.18 -11.04 -4.10
C ASP A 155 3.15 -12.13 -4.58
N PRO A 156 3.92 -12.78 -3.69
CA PRO A 156 4.82 -13.86 -4.06
C PRO A 156 4.10 -15.08 -4.63
N ALA A 157 2.86 -15.35 -4.20
CA ALA A 157 2.10 -16.50 -4.69
C ALA A 157 1.65 -16.29 -6.15
N SER A 158 1.30 -15.05 -6.49
CA SER A 158 0.82 -14.66 -7.81
C SER A 158 1.89 -14.03 -8.69
N PHE A 159 3.16 -14.02 -8.27
CA PHE A 159 4.24 -13.36 -9.01
C PHE A 159 4.52 -14.10 -10.33
N ARG A 160 3.99 -13.61 -11.44
CA ARG A 160 4.12 -14.22 -12.78
C ARG A 160 5.39 -13.82 -13.56
N GLY A 161 6.47 -13.45 -12.86
CA GLY A 161 7.79 -13.31 -13.48
C GLY A 161 7.99 -12.06 -14.34
N PHE A 162 7.32 -10.94 -14.05
CA PHE A 162 7.67 -9.67 -14.68
C PHE A 162 8.97 -9.10 -14.07
N MET A 163 9.78 -8.44 -14.88
CA MET A 163 11.06 -7.88 -14.47
C MET A 163 10.87 -6.61 -13.64
N LEU A 164 11.30 -6.71 -12.39
CA LEU A 164 11.41 -5.57 -11.50
C LEU A 164 12.61 -4.71 -11.96
N ASN A 165 12.42 -3.40 -12.09
CA ASN A 165 13.45 -2.48 -12.58
C ASN A 165 13.66 -1.32 -11.59
N ARG A 166 14.93 -1.03 -11.29
CA ARG A 166 15.34 0.06 -10.38
C ARG A 166 14.87 1.43 -10.85
N LYS A 167 14.83 1.67 -12.17
CA LYS A 167 14.30 2.93 -12.72
C LYS A 167 12.81 3.10 -12.39
N LEU A 168 12.02 2.04 -12.55
CA LEU A 168 10.57 2.06 -12.28
C LEU A 168 10.28 2.17 -10.78
N ALA A 169 10.98 1.39 -9.95
CA ALA A 169 10.86 1.49 -8.50
C ALA A 169 11.21 2.91 -7.99
N GLY A 170 12.25 3.53 -8.57
CA GLY A 170 12.62 4.91 -8.27
C GLY A 170 11.56 5.93 -8.71
N LEU A 171 10.86 5.70 -9.83
CA LEU A 171 9.73 6.56 -10.26
C LEU A 171 8.55 6.45 -9.30
N ALA A 172 8.19 5.23 -8.88
CA ALA A 172 7.16 5.01 -7.87
C ALA A 172 7.50 5.71 -6.55
N ALA A 173 8.74 5.56 -6.08
CA ALA A 173 9.22 6.21 -4.85
C ALA A 173 9.16 7.75 -4.91
N ARG A 174 9.52 8.36 -6.06
CA ARG A 174 9.41 9.83 -6.23
C ARG A 174 7.97 10.34 -6.15
N ARG A 175 7.00 9.49 -6.51
CA ARG A 175 5.57 9.80 -6.45
C ARG A 175 4.97 9.55 -5.06
N GLY A 176 5.73 9.00 -4.11
CA GLY A 176 5.23 8.61 -2.80
C GLY A 176 4.55 7.24 -2.77
N VAL A 177 4.60 6.48 -3.86
CA VAL A 177 4.02 5.14 -3.96
C VAL A 177 5.00 4.11 -3.40
N VAL A 178 4.55 3.33 -2.41
CA VAL A 178 5.38 2.31 -1.75
C VAL A 178 5.18 0.94 -2.37
N ILE A 179 6.22 0.10 -2.33
CA ILE A 179 6.10 -1.31 -2.70
C ILE A 179 5.79 -2.11 -1.44
N GLU A 180 4.81 -2.99 -1.50
CA GLU A 180 4.42 -3.85 -0.39
C GLU A 180 4.83 -5.30 -0.63
N LEU A 181 5.33 -5.90 0.44
CA LEU A 181 5.60 -7.32 0.53
C LEU A 181 4.73 -7.95 1.62
N VAL A 182 4.07 -9.05 1.28
CA VAL A 182 3.11 -9.73 2.15
C VAL A 182 3.70 -11.03 2.68
N TYR A 183 3.74 -11.21 4.01
CA TYR A 183 4.43 -12.36 4.61
C TYR A 183 3.55 -13.56 4.96
N ALA A 184 2.24 -13.38 5.25
CA ALA A 184 1.38 -14.48 5.72
C ALA A 184 1.34 -15.70 4.78
N PRO A 185 1.30 -15.56 3.44
CA PRO A 185 1.28 -16.71 2.53
C PRO A 185 2.48 -17.66 2.69
N ALA A 186 3.64 -17.16 3.13
CA ALA A 186 4.83 -17.97 3.35
C ALA A 186 4.82 -18.78 4.67
N LEU A 187 3.86 -18.51 5.55
CA LEU A 187 3.65 -19.31 6.76
C LEU A 187 2.97 -20.63 6.42
N SER A 188 2.08 -20.65 5.41
CA SER A 188 1.28 -21.81 5.04
C SER A 188 2.04 -22.87 4.25
N ALA A 189 2.83 -22.47 3.23
CA ALA A 189 3.48 -23.39 2.30
C ALA A 189 4.97 -23.08 2.08
N GLY A 190 5.82 -24.11 2.07
CA GLY A 190 7.27 -23.97 1.89
C GLY A 190 7.69 -23.47 0.51
N SER A 191 6.95 -23.81 -0.55
CA SER A 191 7.20 -23.31 -1.92
C SER A 191 7.00 -21.80 -2.02
N VAL A 192 5.90 -21.29 -1.45
CA VAL A 192 5.60 -19.86 -1.40
C VAL A 192 6.63 -19.12 -0.55
N ARG A 193 7.13 -19.73 0.53
CA ARG A 193 8.21 -19.15 1.34
C ARG A 193 9.49 -18.93 0.55
N ARG A 194 9.91 -19.90 -0.26
CA ARG A 194 11.07 -19.75 -1.14
C ARG A 194 10.86 -18.61 -2.14
N GLN A 195 9.68 -18.56 -2.75
CA GLN A 195 9.36 -17.52 -3.72
C GLN A 195 9.33 -16.12 -3.08
N LEU A 196 8.73 -15.99 -1.90
CA LEU A 196 8.75 -14.76 -1.12
C LEU A 196 10.17 -14.28 -0.85
N LEU A 197 11.07 -15.16 -0.41
CA LEU A 197 12.45 -14.79 -0.14
C LEU A 197 13.19 -14.33 -1.41
N LEU A 198 13.01 -15.02 -2.54
CA LEU A 198 13.63 -14.64 -3.81
C LEU A 198 13.10 -13.29 -4.31
N THR A 199 11.78 -13.08 -4.26
CA THR A 199 11.15 -11.81 -4.63
C THR A 199 11.60 -10.68 -3.72
N ALA A 200 11.69 -10.94 -2.41
CA ALA A 200 12.14 -9.98 -1.42
C ALA A 200 13.58 -9.52 -1.68
N LEU A 201 14.52 -10.45 -1.87
CA LEU A 201 15.92 -10.14 -2.18
C LEU A 201 16.03 -9.33 -3.48
N THR A 202 15.25 -9.71 -4.49
CA THR A 202 15.20 -8.97 -5.77
C THR A 202 14.71 -7.54 -5.57
N LEU A 203 13.61 -7.35 -4.83
CA LEU A 203 13.06 -6.04 -4.51
C LEU A 203 14.03 -5.19 -3.67
N THR A 204 14.66 -5.78 -2.66
CA THR A 204 15.61 -5.09 -1.80
C THR A 204 16.82 -4.61 -2.59
N ASN A 205 17.36 -5.43 -3.51
CA ASN A 205 18.46 -5.03 -4.39
C ASN A 205 18.07 -3.90 -5.34
N ILE A 206 16.84 -3.92 -5.84
CA ILE A 206 16.32 -2.93 -6.81
C ILE A 206 16.02 -1.59 -6.14
N THR A 207 15.42 -1.63 -4.95
CA THR A 207 15.02 -0.46 -4.17
C THR A 207 16.14 0.05 -3.26
N ILE A 208 17.24 -0.69 -3.14
CA ILE A 208 18.34 -0.43 -2.20
C ILE A 208 17.82 -0.43 -0.75
N GLY A 209 16.86 -1.32 -0.47
CA GLY A 209 16.21 -1.47 0.84
C GLY A 209 15.39 -0.26 1.29
N LYS A 210 14.94 0.60 0.37
CA LYS A 210 14.09 1.77 0.66
C LYS A 210 12.70 1.59 0.07
N ASN A 211 11.73 2.37 0.55
CA ASN A 211 10.38 2.44 -0.05
C ASN A 211 9.64 1.08 -0.13
N MET A 212 9.92 0.20 0.83
CA MET A 212 9.26 -1.11 0.97
C MET A 212 8.55 -1.21 2.32
N ILE A 213 7.26 -1.52 2.30
CA ILE A 213 6.46 -1.85 3.48
C ILE A 213 6.27 -3.37 3.58
N VAL A 214 6.23 -3.88 4.80
CA VAL A 214 5.90 -5.28 5.08
C VAL A 214 4.56 -5.31 5.79
N SER A 215 3.62 -6.08 5.25
CA SER A 215 2.27 -6.23 5.81
C SER A 215 1.92 -7.71 5.96
N SER A 216 0.94 -8.03 6.80
CA SER A 216 0.62 -9.43 7.09
C SER A 216 -0.05 -10.12 5.92
N GLY A 217 -1.10 -9.53 5.35
CA GLY A 217 -2.03 -10.23 4.45
C GLY A 217 -2.76 -11.37 5.17
N ALA A 218 -2.91 -11.27 6.50
CA ALA A 218 -3.47 -12.34 7.31
C ALA A 218 -4.95 -12.58 6.99
N THR A 219 -5.31 -13.86 6.83
CA THR A 219 -6.70 -14.34 6.78
C THR A 219 -7.16 -14.94 8.11
N HIS A 220 -6.21 -15.25 9.01
CA HIS A 220 -6.47 -15.86 10.30
C HIS A 220 -5.58 -15.27 11.39
N GLU A 221 -6.03 -15.33 12.63
CA GLU A 221 -5.38 -14.74 13.81
C GLU A 221 -3.94 -15.23 14.01
N HIS A 222 -3.68 -16.51 13.74
CA HIS A 222 -2.37 -17.15 13.95
C HIS A 222 -1.30 -16.70 12.93
N GLN A 223 -1.71 -16.03 11.85
CA GLN A 223 -0.81 -15.50 10.83
C GLN A 223 -0.28 -14.11 11.20
N LEU A 224 -0.95 -13.41 12.11
CA LEU A 224 -0.44 -12.14 12.64
C LEU A 224 0.82 -12.38 13.48
N ARG A 225 1.74 -11.42 13.41
CA ARG A 225 2.95 -11.34 14.23
C ARG A 225 2.94 -10.03 15.00
N GLY A 226 3.64 -9.99 16.13
CA GLY A 226 3.74 -8.75 16.90
C GLY A 226 4.43 -7.65 16.08
N PRO A 227 4.08 -6.37 16.28
CA PRO A 227 4.68 -5.27 15.52
C PRO A 227 6.20 -5.15 15.74
N HIS A 228 6.72 -5.70 16.85
CA HIS A 228 8.14 -5.78 17.13
C HIS A 228 8.82 -6.99 16.48
N ASP A 229 8.06 -8.01 16.08
CA ASP A 229 8.57 -9.23 15.44
C ASP A 229 8.65 -9.08 13.91
N VAL A 230 7.72 -8.33 13.32
CA VAL A 230 7.66 -8.10 11.87
C VAL A 230 8.95 -7.49 11.31
N PRO A 231 9.65 -6.54 11.96
CA PRO A 231 10.95 -6.07 11.51
C PRO A 231 11.98 -7.20 11.33
N TYR A 232 12.01 -8.22 12.20
CA TYR A 232 12.94 -9.35 12.03
C TYR A 232 12.58 -10.21 10.82
N VAL A 233 11.29 -10.35 10.50
CA VAL A 233 10.84 -10.99 9.26
C VAL A 233 11.31 -10.18 8.05
N ALA A 234 11.25 -8.85 8.14
CA ALA A 234 11.70 -7.93 7.10
C ALA A 234 13.23 -7.93 6.93
N GLU A 235 13.99 -8.12 8.00
CA GLU A 235 15.45 -8.32 7.97
C GLU A 235 15.81 -9.65 7.29
N LEU A 236 15.08 -10.73 7.56
CA LEU A 236 15.24 -12.01 6.85
C LEU A 236 14.99 -11.87 5.34
N MET A 237 14.13 -10.93 4.96
CA MET A 237 13.83 -10.56 3.57
C MET A 237 14.92 -9.66 2.92
N GLY A 238 15.96 -9.31 3.66
CA GLY A 238 17.14 -8.57 3.20
C GLY A 238 17.13 -7.08 3.51
N LEU A 239 16.11 -6.53 4.18
CA LEU A 239 16.11 -5.13 4.60
C LEU A 239 17.14 -4.89 5.71
N SER A 240 17.71 -3.69 5.76
CA SER A 240 18.53 -3.28 6.91
C SER A 240 17.64 -3.11 8.15
N PRO A 241 18.17 -3.27 9.38
CA PRO A 241 17.38 -3.14 10.60
C PRO A 241 16.63 -1.79 10.72
N ALA A 242 17.26 -0.70 10.27
CA ALA A 242 16.64 0.62 10.24
C ALA A 242 15.47 0.68 9.24
N ALA A 243 15.64 0.12 8.04
CA ALA A 243 14.59 0.06 7.03
C ALA A 243 13.45 -0.89 7.43
N ALA A 244 13.78 -2.03 8.04
CA ALA A 244 12.84 -2.99 8.58
C ALA A 244 11.93 -2.37 9.63
N LYS A 245 12.50 -1.65 10.61
CA LYS A 245 11.71 -0.90 11.61
C LYS A 245 10.86 0.20 10.95
N ALA A 246 11.43 0.92 9.99
CA ALA A 246 10.71 1.98 9.28
C ALA A 246 9.54 1.43 8.44
N SER A 247 9.65 0.21 7.90
CA SER A 247 8.62 -0.42 7.06
C SER A 247 7.27 -0.56 7.76
N VAL A 248 7.28 -0.84 9.08
CA VAL A 248 6.08 -1.05 9.92
C VAL A 248 5.68 0.22 10.69
N SER A 249 6.49 1.28 10.63
CA SER A 249 6.28 2.53 11.39
C SER A 249 6.27 3.76 10.47
N THR A 250 7.39 4.45 10.31
CA THR A 250 7.49 5.73 9.60
C THR A 250 7.04 5.65 8.14
N LEU A 251 7.42 4.59 7.43
CA LEU A 251 7.06 4.44 6.01
C LEU A 251 5.57 4.14 5.86
N ALA A 252 5.02 3.22 6.65
CA ALA A 252 3.59 2.94 6.67
C ALA A 252 2.76 4.18 7.04
N LYS A 253 3.23 4.99 8.00
CA LYS A 253 2.65 6.30 8.31
C LYS A 253 2.64 7.22 7.10
N SER A 254 3.78 7.32 6.40
CA SER A 254 3.90 8.13 5.17
C SER A 254 2.91 7.69 4.10
N THR A 255 2.72 6.38 3.92
CA THR A 255 1.72 5.81 3.00
C THR A 255 0.29 6.21 3.36
N VAL A 256 -0.06 6.20 4.65
CA VAL A 256 -1.39 6.65 5.11
C VAL A 256 -1.57 8.15 4.85
N ILE A 257 -0.55 8.97 5.10
CA ILE A 257 -0.59 10.42 4.82
C ILE A 257 -0.74 10.69 3.32
N HIS A 258 0.01 9.96 2.49
CA HIS A 258 -0.09 10.02 1.04
C HIS A 258 -1.52 9.75 0.55
N ALA A 259 -2.16 8.73 1.11
CA ALA A 259 -3.53 8.35 0.76
C ALA A 259 -4.58 9.39 1.19
N VAL A 260 -4.38 10.04 2.35
CA VAL A 260 -5.20 11.18 2.77
C VAL A 260 -5.04 12.36 1.81
N GLY A 261 -3.83 12.62 1.33
CA GLY A 261 -3.55 13.63 0.30
C GLY A 261 -4.32 13.33 -0.99
N ARG A 262 -4.20 12.09 -1.50
CA ARG A 262 -4.93 11.60 -2.68
C ARG A 262 -6.44 11.84 -2.56
N ASN A 263 -7.04 11.50 -1.42
CA ASN A 263 -8.48 11.66 -1.20
C ASN A 263 -8.94 13.12 -1.10
N ARG A 264 -8.11 14.03 -0.57
CA ARG A 264 -8.50 15.44 -0.34
C ARG A 264 -8.27 16.34 -1.54
N THR A 265 -7.12 16.23 -2.20
CA THR A 265 -6.71 17.17 -3.25
C THR A 265 -6.78 16.55 -4.64
N GLY A 266 -7.01 15.23 -4.75
CA GLY A 266 -6.89 14.50 -6.01
C GLY A 266 -5.45 14.39 -6.51
N PHE A 267 -4.47 14.92 -5.75
CA PHE A 267 -3.05 14.87 -6.07
C PHE A 267 -2.27 14.20 -4.94
N CYS A 268 -1.50 13.19 -5.32
CA CYS A 268 -0.55 12.50 -4.46
C CYS A 268 0.65 13.41 -4.17
N MET A 269 0.62 14.12 -3.04
CA MET A 269 1.78 14.86 -2.54
C MET A 269 2.06 14.43 -1.10
N ALA A 270 3.01 13.51 -0.93
CA ALA A 270 3.69 13.32 0.34
C ALA A 270 5.11 12.80 0.09
N GLN A 271 6.08 13.70 0.26
CA GLN A 271 7.49 13.35 0.32
C GLN A 271 7.95 13.53 1.76
N LEU A 272 8.06 12.43 2.50
CA LEU A 272 8.92 12.35 3.68
C LEU A 272 9.80 11.12 3.48
N LEU A 273 10.81 11.27 2.61
CA LEU A 273 12.01 10.45 2.74
C LEU A 273 12.72 10.93 4.01
N PRO A 274 13.08 10.05 4.95
CA PRO A 274 14.02 10.44 5.99
C PRO A 274 15.33 10.82 5.28
N ASP A 275 15.68 12.10 5.32
CA ASP A 275 17.04 12.53 5.05
C ASP A 275 17.91 11.85 6.10
N SER A 276 18.68 10.85 5.67
CA SER A 276 19.84 10.43 6.41
C SER A 276 20.76 11.64 6.48
N GLY A 277 20.89 12.22 7.68
CA GLY A 277 21.86 13.26 7.95
C GLY A 277 23.26 12.80 7.58
N GLU A 278 23.69 13.10 6.36
CA GLU A 278 25.10 13.30 6.08
C GLU A 278 25.45 14.65 6.70
N SER A 279 26.06 14.60 7.89
CA SER A 279 26.85 15.70 8.41
C SER A 279 27.97 15.97 7.41
N ARG A 280 27.71 16.83 6.41
CA ARG A 280 28.77 17.53 5.71
C ARG A 280 29.36 18.51 6.72
N SER A 281 30.38 18.05 7.44
CA SER A 281 31.29 18.92 8.18
C SER A 281 31.77 20.00 7.21
N GLY A 282 31.43 21.25 7.51
CA GLY A 282 31.84 22.39 6.71
C GLY A 282 33.36 22.50 6.66
N SER A 283 33.91 22.46 5.45
CA SER A 283 35.19 23.11 5.17
C SER A 283 34.89 24.49 4.60
N ALA A 284 35.42 25.49 5.29
CA ALA A 284 35.29 26.92 5.06
C ALA A 284 35.46 27.36 3.59
N GLY A 285 34.76 28.44 3.26
CA GLY A 285 34.71 29.01 1.93
C GLY A 285 36.07 29.42 1.38
N VAL A 286 36.29 29.08 0.11
CA VAL A 286 37.26 29.75 -0.75
C VAL A 286 36.47 30.60 -1.73
N THR A 287 36.49 31.91 -1.52
CA THR A 287 35.95 32.92 -2.43
C THR A 287 36.63 32.85 -3.80
N PRO A 288 35.92 33.08 -4.92
CA PRO A 288 36.53 33.08 -6.24
C PRO A 288 37.37 34.35 -6.47
N ALA A 289 38.65 34.16 -6.80
CA ALA A 289 39.56 35.26 -7.14
C ALA A 289 39.12 35.95 -8.45
N LYS A 290 38.85 37.26 -8.35
CA LYS A 290 38.64 38.15 -9.50
C LYS A 290 39.90 38.20 -10.37
N LYS A 291 39.81 37.78 -11.64
CA LYS A 291 40.84 38.08 -12.65
C LYS A 291 40.95 39.59 -12.85
N ARG A 292 42.06 40.19 -12.39
CA ARG A 292 42.45 41.54 -12.78
C ARG A 292 43.01 41.51 -14.21
N LYS A 293 42.37 42.24 -15.12
CA LYS A 293 42.97 42.69 -16.38
C LYS A 293 44.03 43.73 -16.04
N THR A 294 45.29 43.49 -16.41
CA THR A 294 46.31 44.54 -16.50
C THR A 294 46.58 44.83 -17.97
N ALA A 295 46.53 46.12 -18.30
CA ALA A 295 46.77 46.69 -19.61
C ALA A 295 48.28 46.82 -19.89
N ALA A 296 48.60 46.72 -21.19
CA ALA A 296 49.75 47.21 -21.95
C ALA A 296 51.01 47.72 -21.24
N CYS A 297 52.17 47.18 -21.65
CA CYS A 297 53.15 47.90 -22.47
C CYS A 297 54.04 46.89 -23.21
#